data_AF-A0A2E7W203-F1
#
_entry.id   AF-A0A2E7W203-F1
#
_cell.length_a   1.000
_cell.length_b   1.000
_cell.length_c   1.000
_cell.angle_alpha   90.00
_cell.angle_beta   90.00
_cell.angle_gamma   90.00
#
_symmetry.space_group_name_H-M   'P 1'
#
loop_
_entity.id
_entity.type
_entity.pdbx_description
1 polymer ?
#
loop_
_entity_poly.entity_id
_entity_poly.type
_entity_poly.pdbx_seq_one_letter_code
_entity_poly.pdbx_strand_id
1 'polypeptide(L)'
;MELIKSSYLYWEFIRNLRNLDGVREGFIQQEVIEPPQHEEYMKKFSNCFYICLYTNTPAGYIGVVNDDIRVATHPDFQGKGVGSFMVREICKIYPNSIAKVKLDNKASLALFEKCDFKVKYYLLEQT
;
A
#
# COMPACT_ATOMS: atom_id res chain seq x y z
N MET A 1 13.74 2.10 10.38
CA MET A 1 12.33 1.96 9.97
C MET A 1 11.77 0.76 10.68
N GLU A 2 10.51 0.79 11.06
CA GLU A 2 9.83 -0.31 11.74
C GLU A 2 8.51 -0.59 11.05
N LEU A 3 8.17 -1.87 10.88
CA LEU A 3 6.87 -2.28 10.37
C LEU A 3 6.03 -2.84 11.52
N ILE A 4 4.97 -2.12 11.89
CA ILE A 4 4.09 -2.52 12.99
C ILE A 4 2.71 -2.92 12.46
N LYS A 5 2.02 -3.81 13.17
CA LYS A 5 0.65 -4.19 12.80
C LYS A 5 -0.29 -2.99 12.97
N SER A 6 -1.19 -2.78 12.01
CA SER A 6 -2.18 -1.71 12.09
C SER A 6 -3.11 -1.91 13.28
N SER A 7 -3.50 -0.80 13.90
CA SER A 7 -4.54 -0.73 14.93
C SER A 7 -5.53 0.38 14.57
N TYR A 8 -6.62 0.50 15.33
CA TYR A 8 -7.65 1.54 15.12
C TYR A 8 -7.05 2.96 15.03
N LEU A 9 -5.96 3.22 15.77
CA LEU A 9 -5.26 4.51 15.78
C LEU A 9 -4.72 4.94 14.40
N TYR A 10 -4.49 3.99 13.50
CA TYR A 10 -3.89 4.25 12.19
C TYR A 10 -4.89 4.17 11.02
N TRP A 11 -6.16 3.84 11.28
CA TRP A 11 -7.14 3.70 10.21
C TRP A 11 -7.34 5.02 9.47
N GLU A 12 -7.49 6.13 10.19
CA GLU A 12 -7.60 7.44 9.56
C GLU A 12 -6.32 7.86 8.81
N PHE A 13 -5.14 7.45 9.29
CA PHE A 13 -3.90 7.67 8.54
C PHE A 13 -3.91 6.92 7.20
N ILE A 14 -4.34 5.66 7.19
CA ILE A 14 -4.46 4.87 5.95
C ILE A 14 -5.46 5.54 5.00
N ARG A 15 -6.65 5.90 5.50
CA ARG A 15 -7.70 6.56 4.69
C ARG A 15 -7.22 7.87 4.08
N ASN A 16 -6.64 8.74 4.90
CA ASN A 16 -6.17 10.05 4.46
C ASN A 16 -5.04 9.92 3.45
N LEU A 17 -4.07 9.02 3.68
CA LEU A 17 -3.01 8.77 2.71
C LEU A 17 -3.56 8.16 1.41
N ARG A 18 -4.60 7.32 1.49
CA ARG A 18 -5.23 6.71 0.32
C ARG A 18 -6.00 7.71 -0.55
N ASN A 19 -6.57 8.73 0.09
CA ASN A 19 -7.31 9.80 -0.55
C ASN A 19 -6.44 10.98 -0.98
N LEU A 20 -5.17 11.03 -0.55
CA LEU A 20 -4.28 12.15 -0.84
C LEU A 20 -4.03 12.28 -2.35
N ASP A 21 -4.20 13.49 -2.88
CA ASP A 21 -3.91 13.80 -4.27
C ASP A 21 -2.43 13.54 -4.59
N GLY A 22 -2.16 12.91 -5.73
CA GLY A 22 -0.86 12.39 -6.13
C GLY A 22 -0.56 10.98 -5.61
N VAL A 23 -1.26 10.50 -4.57
CA VAL A 23 -1.16 9.12 -4.07
C VAL A 23 -2.33 8.28 -4.57
N ARG A 24 -3.56 8.80 -4.54
CA ARG A 24 -4.78 8.12 -4.96
C ARG A 24 -4.70 7.61 -6.41
N GLU A 25 -4.11 8.40 -7.29
CA GLU A 25 -3.98 8.14 -8.73
C GLU A 25 -3.13 6.90 -9.02
N GLY A 26 -2.27 6.51 -8.08
CA GLY A 26 -1.45 5.30 -8.16
C GLY A 26 -2.23 4.00 -8.03
N PHE A 27 -3.52 4.06 -7.65
CA PHE A 27 -4.36 2.91 -7.40
C PHE A 27 -5.49 2.74 -8.42
N ILE A 28 -6.10 1.54 -8.46
CA ILE A 28 -7.18 1.24 -9.39
C ILE A 28 -8.48 1.95 -8.98
N GLN A 29 -8.87 1.87 -7.70
CA GLN A 29 -10.01 2.62 -7.17
C GLN A 29 -9.65 4.11 -7.05
N GLN A 30 -10.46 4.98 -7.66
CA GLN A 30 -10.23 6.43 -7.71
C GLN A 30 -11.26 7.25 -6.91
N GLU A 31 -12.34 6.61 -6.45
CA GLU A 31 -13.33 7.27 -5.59
C GLU A 31 -12.72 7.69 -4.25
N VAL A 32 -13.21 8.82 -3.72
CA VAL A 32 -12.88 9.24 -2.36
C VAL A 32 -13.44 8.22 -1.38
N ILE A 33 -12.59 7.73 -0.49
CA ILE A 33 -13.00 6.78 0.55
C ILE A 33 -13.53 7.57 1.74
N GLU A 34 -14.85 7.51 1.91
CA GLU A 34 -15.55 8.14 3.02
C GLU A 34 -15.26 7.42 4.35
N PRO A 35 -15.28 8.13 5.50
CA PRO A 35 -14.98 7.53 6.80
C PRO A 35 -15.81 6.27 7.12
N PRO A 36 -17.15 6.24 6.94
CA PRO A 36 -17.94 5.05 7.25
C PRO A 36 -17.56 3.83 6.40
N GLN A 37 -17.34 4.05 5.10
CA GLN A 37 -16.92 3.01 4.16
C GLN A 37 -15.53 2.46 4.54
N HIS A 38 -14.60 3.33 4.93
CA HIS A 38 -13.28 2.90 5.38
C HIS A 38 -13.35 2.12 6.69
N GLU A 39 -14.18 2.54 7.63
CA GLU A 39 -14.33 1.87 8.91
C GLU A 39 -14.87 0.44 8.74
N GLU A 40 -15.91 0.26 7.91
CA GLU A 40 -16.43 -1.07 7.59
C GLU A 40 -15.38 -1.96 6.92
N TYR A 41 -14.58 -1.37 6.02
CA TYR A 41 -13.49 -2.07 5.36
C TYR A 41 -12.41 -2.50 6.36
N MET A 42 -11.99 -1.62 7.25
CA MET A 42 -10.96 -1.92 8.25
C MET A 42 -11.44 -2.87 9.35
N LYS A 43 -12.73 -2.86 9.71
CA LYS A 43 -13.32 -3.89 10.59
C LYS A 43 -13.14 -5.31 10.02
N LYS A 44 -13.20 -5.46 8.70
CA LYS A 44 -13.01 -6.75 8.01
C LYS A 44 -11.53 -7.10 7.80
N PHE A 45 -10.72 -6.11 7.41
CA PHE A 45 -9.38 -6.36 6.88
C PHE A 45 -8.22 -5.75 7.67
N SER A 46 -8.45 -5.05 8.79
CA SER A 46 -7.37 -4.37 9.53
C SER A 46 -6.20 -5.28 9.92
N ASN A 47 -6.46 -6.55 10.18
CA ASN A 47 -5.43 -7.55 10.47
C ASN A 47 -4.46 -7.81 9.31
N CYS A 48 -4.81 -7.39 8.10
CA CYS A 48 -4.01 -7.50 6.88
C CYS A 48 -3.10 -6.28 6.65
N PHE A 49 -3.24 -5.21 7.44
CA PHE A 49 -2.52 -3.95 7.25
C PHE A 49 -1.45 -3.71 8.32
N TYR A 50 -0.39 -3.03 7.90
CA TYR A 50 0.78 -2.68 8.67
C TYR A 50 1.17 -1.23 8.37
N ILE A 51 1.77 -0.56 9.37
CA ILE A 51 2.23 0.81 9.28
C ILE A 51 3.76 0.82 9.32
N CYS A 52 4.37 1.58 8.42
CA CYS A 52 5.79 1.85 8.48
C CYS A 52 6.04 3.11 9.31
N LEU A 53 6.79 2.97 10.39
CA LEU A 53 7.31 4.09 11.16
C LEU A 53 8.72 4.46 10.66
N TYR A 54 8.87 5.72 10.24
CA TYR A 54 10.17 6.34 9.99
C TYR A 54 10.47 7.28 11.17
N THR A 55 11.47 6.94 11.99
CA THR A 55 11.80 7.68 13.22
C THR A 55 10.55 7.98 14.07
N ASN A 56 9.76 6.94 14.39
CA ASN A 56 8.49 7.00 15.13
C ASN A 56 7.35 7.78 14.49
N THR A 57 7.51 8.25 13.24
CA THR A 57 6.45 8.95 12.48
C THR A 57 5.87 8.01 11.42
N PRO A 58 4.53 7.90 11.29
CA PRO A 58 3.91 7.13 10.21
C PRO A 58 4.32 7.67 8.84
N ALA A 59 5.03 6.84 8.07
CA ALA A 59 5.60 7.22 6.78
C ALA A 59 4.90 6.55 5.60
N GLY A 60 4.09 5.53 5.87
CA GLY A 60 3.35 4.79 4.86
C GLY A 60 2.64 3.60 5.48
N TYR A 61 1.83 2.91 4.67
CA TYR A 61 1.20 1.67 5.07
C TYR A 61 1.40 0.62 3.96
N ILE A 62 1.30 -0.64 4.36
CA ILE A 62 1.24 -1.78 3.45
C ILE A 62 0.25 -2.81 3.96
N GLY A 63 -0.44 -3.51 3.07
CA GLY A 63 -1.27 -4.64 3.44
C GLY A 63 -1.47 -5.63 2.31
N VAL A 64 -1.85 -6.85 2.65
CA VAL A 64 -2.11 -7.92 1.67
C VAL A 64 -3.55 -8.38 1.83
N VAL A 65 -4.38 -8.12 0.82
CA VAL A 65 -5.80 -8.50 0.83
C VAL A 65 -6.09 -9.31 -0.42
N ASN A 66 -6.52 -10.56 -0.24
CA ASN A 66 -6.71 -11.53 -1.32
C ASN A 66 -5.44 -11.66 -2.18
N ASP A 67 -4.31 -11.88 -1.50
CA ASP A 67 -2.95 -11.94 -2.06
C ASP A 67 -2.44 -10.68 -2.77
N ASP A 68 -3.24 -9.61 -2.88
CA ASP A 68 -2.84 -8.36 -3.52
C ASP A 68 -2.22 -7.36 -2.52
N ILE A 69 -0.98 -6.96 -2.80
CA ILE A 69 -0.22 -5.98 -2.03
C ILE A 69 -0.77 -4.58 -2.33
N ARG A 70 -1.17 -3.89 -1.26
CA ARG A 70 -1.60 -2.49 -1.28
C ARG A 70 -0.59 -1.68 -0.50
N VAL A 71 0.11 -0.77 -1.15
CA VAL A 71 1.19 0.00 -0.53
C VAL A 71 1.07 1.48 -0.87
N ALA A 72 1.26 2.36 0.12
CA ALA A 72 1.38 3.80 -0.08
C ALA A 72 2.49 4.36 0.81
N THR A 73 3.33 5.22 0.25
CA THR A 73 4.31 6.01 1.02
C THR A 73 3.88 7.46 0.98
N HIS A 74 3.83 8.10 2.16
CA HIS A 74 3.52 9.52 2.27
C HIS A 74 4.57 10.35 1.50
N PRO A 75 4.18 11.39 0.74
CA PRO A 75 5.08 12.15 -0.13
C PRO A 75 6.38 12.60 0.55
N ASP A 76 6.30 13.12 1.78
CA ASP A 76 7.46 13.57 2.56
C ASP A 76 8.51 12.48 2.88
N PHE A 77 8.16 11.21 2.67
CA PHE A 77 9.02 10.06 2.93
C PHE A 77 9.38 9.27 1.66
N GLN A 78 8.94 9.73 0.49
CA GLN A 78 9.34 9.16 -0.79
C GLN A 78 10.85 9.42 -1.05
N GLY A 79 11.48 8.55 -1.84
CA GLY A 79 12.94 8.59 -2.07
C GLY A 79 13.81 8.14 -0.89
N LYS A 80 13.24 7.95 0.32
CA LYS A 80 13.98 7.53 1.53
C LYS A 80 14.04 6.01 1.76
N GLY A 81 13.61 5.22 0.77
CA GLY A 81 13.59 3.75 0.85
C GLY A 81 12.41 3.13 1.62
N VAL A 82 11.44 3.94 2.07
CA VAL A 82 10.26 3.49 2.85
C VAL A 82 9.41 2.45 2.11
N GLY A 83 9.06 2.70 0.84
CA GLY A 83 8.30 1.74 0.04
C GLY A 83 9.00 0.39 -0.08
N SER A 84 10.30 0.38 -0.39
CA SER A 84 11.07 -0.86 -0.54
C SER A 84 11.23 -1.61 0.78
N PHE A 85 11.36 -0.89 1.89
CA PHE A 85 11.38 -1.49 3.21
C PHE A 85 10.05 -2.20 3.50
N MET A 86 8.91 -1.52 3.31
CA MET A 86 7.59 -2.12 3.52
C MET A 86 7.36 -3.38 2.68
N VAL A 87 7.66 -3.32 1.38
CA VAL A 87 7.48 -4.47 0.47
C VAL A 87 8.34 -5.66 0.90
N ARG A 88 9.60 -5.44 1.26
CA ARG A 88 10.48 -6.53 1.70
C ARG A 88 10.01 -7.16 3.00
N GLU A 89 9.56 -6.36 3.97
CA GLU A 89 9.04 -6.88 5.24
C GLU A 89 7.71 -7.62 5.06
N ILE A 90 6.78 -7.09 4.26
CA ILE A 90 5.48 -7.77 4.06
C ILE A 90 5.66 -9.12 3.34
N CYS A 91 6.61 -9.23 2.41
CA CYS A 91 6.88 -10.49 1.72
C CYS A 91 7.47 -11.58 2.63
N LYS A 92 8.08 -11.22 3.76
CA LYS A 92 8.49 -12.22 4.77
C LYS A 92 7.27 -12.83 5.48
N ILE A 93 6.20 -12.06 5.61
CA ILE A 93 4.95 -12.47 6.28
C ILE A 93 4.01 -13.16 5.27
N TYR A 94 3.95 -12.65 4.03
CA TYR A 94 3.10 -13.11 2.94
C TYR A 94 3.94 -13.41 1.68
N PRO A 95 4.70 -14.53 1.66
CA PRO A 95 5.68 -14.82 0.61
C PRO A 95 5.07 -15.08 -0.77
N ASN A 96 3.78 -15.39 -0.85
CA ASN A 96 3.08 -15.66 -2.11
C ASN A 96 2.26 -14.46 -2.63
N SER A 97 2.37 -13.31 -1.98
CA SER A 97 1.61 -12.12 -2.38
C SER A 97 2.07 -11.56 -3.72
N ILE A 98 1.13 -10.98 -4.46
CA ILE A 98 1.30 -10.37 -5.78
C ILE A 98 1.00 -8.87 -5.70
N ALA A 99 1.42 -8.11 -6.71
CA ALA A 99 1.10 -6.69 -6.79
C ALA A 99 0.44 -6.36 -8.12
N LYS A 100 -0.71 -5.70 -8.07
CA LYS A 100 -1.34 -5.09 -9.25
C LYS A 100 -0.90 -3.64 -9.38
N VAL A 101 -0.28 -3.30 -10.50
CA VAL A 101 0.27 -1.96 -10.77
C VAL A 101 -0.33 -1.43 -12.07
N LYS A 102 -0.85 -0.19 -12.03
CA LYS A 102 -1.31 0.50 -13.24
C LYS A 102 -0.15 0.75 -14.20
N LEU A 103 -0.39 0.64 -15.51
CA LEU A 103 0.65 0.74 -16.54
C LEU A 103 1.39 2.09 -16.56
N ASP A 104 0.70 3.16 -16.18
CA ASP A 104 1.20 4.53 -16.08
C ASP A 104 1.93 4.81 -14.75
N ASN A 105 1.71 3.99 -13.72
CA ASN A 105 2.37 4.13 -12.43
C ASN A 105 3.79 3.55 -12.45
N LYS A 106 4.70 4.26 -13.14
CA LYS A 106 6.12 3.88 -13.27
C LYS A 106 6.85 3.82 -11.93
N ALA A 107 6.46 4.67 -10.97
CA ALA A 107 7.07 4.69 -9.64
C ALA A 107 6.80 3.38 -8.86
N SER A 108 5.55 2.91 -8.84
CA SER A 108 5.22 1.63 -8.21
C SER A 108 5.84 0.45 -8.95
N LEU A 109 5.88 0.46 -10.28
CA LEU A 109 6.55 -0.60 -11.04
C LEU A 109 8.03 -0.72 -10.65
N ALA A 110 8.76 0.41 -10.65
CA ALA A 110 10.16 0.45 -10.26
C ALA A 110 10.38 0.02 -8.79
N LEU A 111 9.45 0.37 -7.89
CA LEU A 111 9.47 -0.09 -6.50
C LEU A 111 9.40 -1.62 -6.43
N PHE A 112 8.45 -2.25 -7.12
CA PHE A 112 8.28 -3.70 -7.09
C PHE A 112 9.44 -4.43 -7.77
N GLU A 113 9.95 -3.93 -8.90
CA GLU A 113 11.14 -4.48 -9.57
C GLU A 113 12.38 -4.45 -8.66
N LYS A 114 12.58 -3.36 -7.89
CA LYS A 114 13.65 -3.25 -6.87
C LYS A 114 13.50 -4.24 -5.70
N CYS A 115 12.32 -4.82 -5.55
CA CYS A 115 11.98 -5.83 -4.55
C CYS A 115 11.81 -7.23 -5.19
N ASP A 116 12.47 -7.46 -6.33
CA ASP A 116 12.55 -8.75 -7.02
C ASP A 116 11.23 -9.28 -7.61
N PHE A 117 10.21 -8.41 -7.73
CA PHE A 117 9.01 -8.73 -8.49
C PHE A 117 9.30 -8.67 -9.99
N LYS A 118 8.59 -9.51 -10.75
CA LYS A 118 8.65 -9.54 -12.21
C LYS A 118 7.25 -9.48 -12.77
N VAL A 119 7.05 -8.72 -13.84
CA VAL A 119 5.79 -8.73 -14.60
C VAL A 119 5.56 -10.14 -15.15
N LYS A 120 4.36 -10.69 -14.91
CA LYS A 120 3.99 -12.04 -15.35
C LYS A 120 2.97 -12.04 -16.48
N TYR A 121 1.95 -11.19 -16.38
CA TYR A 121 0.86 -11.10 -17.35
C TYR A 121 0.20 -9.71 -17.28
N TYR A 122 -0.59 -9.40 -18.32
CA TYR A 122 -1.46 -8.23 -18.35
C TYR A 122 -2.86 -8.60 -17.87
N LEU A 123 -3.50 -7.72 -17.10
CA LEU A 123 -4.91 -7.79 -16.76
C LEU A 123 -5.69 -6.99 -17.82
N LEU A 124 -6.67 -7.62 -18.48
CA LEU A 124 -7.51 -7.01 -19.50
C LEU A 124 -8.95 -6.92 -18.98
N GLU A 125 -9.59 -5.78 -19.17
CA GLU A 125 -10.98 -5.52 -18.77
C GLU A 125 -11.78 -5.00 -19.98
N GLN A 126 -13.06 -5.34 -20.02
CA GLN A 126 -13.99 -4.80 -21.02
C GLN A 126 -14.46 -3.43 -20.55
N THR A 127 -14.33 -2.41 -21.39
CA THR A 127 -14.79 -1.03 -21.14
C THR A 127 -16.26 -0.86 -21.48
#